data_AF-A0A2D6PWX5-F1
#
_entry.id   AF-A0A2D6PWX5-F1
#
_cell.length_a   1.000
_cell.length_b   1.000
_cell.length_c   1.000
_cell.angle_alpha   90.00
_cell.angle_beta   90.00
_cell.angle_gamma   90.00
#
_symmetry.space_group_name_H-M   'P 1'
#
loop_
_entity.id
_entity.type
_entity.pdbx_description
1 polymer ?
#
loop_
_entity_poly.entity_id
_entity_poly.type
_entity_poly.pdbx_seq_one_letter_code
_entity_poly.pdbx_strand_id
1 'polypeptide(L)'
;DCRESPALDIIELLRRRGAAISYADPHVPSIGLDDEILESVSCDEASLAAADLVVVATDHSAFDTALIASKSRLVVDARNLLKNYPDPERIKKL
;
A
#
# COMPACT_ATOMS: atom_id res chain seq x y z
N ASP A 1 14.55 4.24 9.45
CA ASP A 1 15.45 4.15 8.28
C ASP A 1 14.69 3.40 7.20
N CYS A 2 14.33 4.07 6.11
CA CYS A 2 13.47 3.49 5.06
C CYS A 2 14.24 2.62 4.07
N ARG A 3 15.58 2.63 4.12
CA ARG A 3 16.48 2.04 3.10
C ARG A 3 16.55 0.52 3.11
N GLU A 4 15.97 -0.13 4.12
CA GLU A 4 15.83 -1.60 4.21
C GLU A 4 14.36 -2.02 4.39
N SER A 5 13.41 -1.17 3.98
CA SER A 5 11.99 -1.47 4.14
C SER A 5 11.54 -2.50 3.10
N PRO A 6 10.87 -3.60 3.50
CA PRO A 6 10.22 -4.53 2.57
C PRO A 6 9.26 -3.86 1.58
N ALA A 7 8.76 -2.66 1.93
CA ALA A 7 7.91 -1.87 1.04
C ALA A 7 8.65 -1.37 -0.21
N LEU A 8 9.95 -1.03 -0.12
CA LEU A 8 10.73 -0.58 -1.26
C LEU A 8 10.94 -1.72 -2.26
N ASP A 9 11.27 -2.92 -1.78
CA ASP A 9 11.42 -4.10 -2.63
C ASP A 9 10.13 -4.42 -3.39
N ILE A 10 8.98 -4.34 -2.71
CA ILE A 10 7.67 -4.54 -3.34
C ILE A 10 7.42 -3.49 -4.43
N ILE A 11 7.68 -2.22 -4.13
CA ILE A 11 7.52 -1.12 -5.08
C ILE A 11 8.40 -1.35 -6.31
N GLU A 12 9.69 -1.64 -6.14
CA GLU A 12 10.61 -1.92 -7.24
C GLU A 12 10.16 -3.10 -8.09
N LEU A 13 9.78 -4.22 -7.48
CA LEU A 13 9.33 -5.42 -8.18
C LEU A 13 8.08 -5.15 -9.03
N LEU A 14 7.14 -4.35 -8.51
CA LEU A 14 5.93 -3.97 -9.25
C LEU A 14 6.24 -2.98 -10.37
N ARG A 15 7.09 -1.97 -10.12
CA ARG A 15 7.55 -1.03 -11.15
C ARG A 15 8.25 -1.74 -12.31
N ARG A 16 9.15 -2.67 -12.01
CA ARG A 16 9.87 -3.47 -13.03
C ARG A 16 8.92 -4.31 -13.90
N ARG A 17 7.71 -4.60 -13.40
CA ARG A 17 6.64 -5.28 -14.14
C ARG A 17 5.69 -4.32 -14.88
N GLY A 18 5.96 -3.01 -14.84
CA GLY A 18 5.18 -1.98 -15.53
C GLY A 18 3.98 -1.45 -14.75
N ALA A 19 3.90 -1.69 -13.44
CA ALA A 19 2.82 -1.14 -12.62
C ALA A 19 3.00 0.38 -12.40
N ALA A 20 1.90 1.12 -12.42
CA ALA A 20 1.85 2.49 -11.93
C ALA A 20 1.77 2.48 -10.40
N ILE A 21 2.68 3.18 -9.73
CA ILE A 21 2.80 3.15 -8.27
C ILE A 21 2.39 4.48 -7.66
N SER A 22 1.59 4.39 -6.61
CA SER A 22 1.40 5.45 -5.61
C SER A 22 1.81 4.90 -4.25
N TYR A 23 2.45 5.73 -3.45
CA TYR A 23 2.96 5.37 -2.12
C TYR A 23 2.20 6.15 -1.06
N ALA A 24 1.87 5.52 0.06
CA ALA A 24 1.24 6.19 1.20
C ALA A 24 1.91 5.73 2.50
N ASP A 25 2.43 6.69 3.24
CA ASP A 25 2.97 6.51 4.59
C ASP A 25 2.78 7.81 5.39
N PRO A 26 2.18 7.73 6.59
CA PRO A 26 1.90 8.90 7.42
C PRO A 26 3.14 9.48 8.10
N HIS A 27 4.26 8.76 8.10
CA HIS A 27 5.50 9.13 8.78
C HIS A 27 6.63 9.47 7.80
N VAL A 28 6.52 9.03 6.54
CA VAL A 28 7.53 9.22 5.51
C VAL A 28 6.90 9.98 4.33
N PRO A 29 7.15 11.29 4.20
CA PRO A 29 6.48 12.12 3.19
C PRO A 29 6.98 11.82 1.78
N SER A 30 8.19 11.33 1.60
CA SER A 30 8.71 10.92 0.30
C SER A 30 9.77 9.84 0.42
N ILE A 31 9.91 9.04 -0.63
CA ILE A 31 10.94 8.01 -0.77
C ILE A 31 11.68 8.21 -2.10
N GLY A 32 13.01 8.08 -2.04
CA GLY A 32 13.84 8.04 -3.24
C GLY A 32 13.92 6.61 -3.78
N LEU A 33 13.73 6.44 -5.08
CA LEU A 33 13.86 5.19 -5.83
C LEU A 33 14.73 5.46 -7.06
N ASP A 34 16.00 5.06 -6.99
CA ASP A 34 17.00 5.32 -8.01
C ASP A 34 17.00 6.79 -8.48
N ASP A 35 16.46 7.06 -9.68
CA ASP A 35 16.42 8.37 -10.34
C ASP A 35 15.12 9.16 -10.09
N GLU A 36 14.21 8.66 -9.25
CA GLU A 36 12.91 9.27 -8.99
C GLU A 36 12.59 9.42 -7.50
N ILE A 37 11.71 10.37 -7.20
CA ILE A 37 11.15 10.56 -5.86
C ILE A 37 9.65 10.28 -5.95
N LEU A 38 9.16 9.36 -5.12
CA LEU A 38 7.74 9.17 -4.90
C LEU A 38 7.31 9.96 -3.66
N GLU A 39 6.36 10.86 -3.86
CA GLU A 39 5.68 11.57 -2.78
C GLU A 39 4.57 10.70 -2.19
N SER A 40 4.42 10.76 -0.88
CA SER A 40 3.35 10.09 -0.13
C SER A 40 2.01 10.75 -0.48
N VAL A 41 1.07 9.94 -0.94
CA VAL A 41 -0.31 10.37 -1.22
C VAL A 41 -1.19 10.15 0.01
N SER A 42 -2.29 10.89 0.07
CA SER A 42 -3.35 10.64 1.05
C SER A 42 -3.92 9.24 0.85
N CYS A 43 -4.09 8.48 1.93
CA CYS A 43 -4.83 7.21 1.92
C CYS A 43 -6.32 7.50 2.16
N ASP A 44 -7.00 7.96 1.12
CA ASP A 44 -8.40 8.37 1.14
C ASP A 44 -9.26 7.55 0.16
N GLU A 45 -10.57 7.81 0.11
CA GLU A 45 -11.47 7.08 -0.78
C GLU A 45 -11.08 7.19 -2.25
N ALA A 46 -10.62 8.36 -2.69
CA ALA A 46 -10.31 8.61 -4.10
C ALA A 46 -9.08 7.82 -4.55
N SER A 47 -8.00 7.86 -3.76
CA SER A 47 -6.77 7.10 -4.03
C SER A 47 -7.02 5.59 -3.98
N LEU A 48 -7.77 5.10 -3.00
CA LEU A 48 -8.10 3.68 -2.86
C LEU A 48 -8.98 3.16 -4.01
N ALA A 49 -9.96 3.95 -4.44
CA ALA A 49 -10.86 3.58 -5.54
C ALA A 49 -10.16 3.62 -6.91
N ALA A 50 -9.15 4.48 -7.06
CA ALA A 50 -8.35 4.57 -8.28
C ALA A 50 -7.36 3.40 -8.44
N ALA A 51 -6.99 2.73 -7.34
CA ALA A 51 -6.05 1.61 -7.36
C ALA A 51 -6.75 0.28 -7.73
N ASP A 52 -6.16 -0.45 -8.67
CA ASP A 52 -6.58 -1.83 -8.97
C ASP A 52 -6.17 -2.81 -7.86
N LEU A 53 -5.06 -2.52 -7.17
CA LEU A 53 -4.51 -3.32 -6.08
C LEU A 53 -3.89 -2.41 -5.01
N VAL A 54 -4.24 -2.67 -3.75
CA VAL A 54 -3.60 -2.07 -2.58
C VAL A 54 -2.72 -3.12 -1.90
N VAL A 55 -1.48 -2.78 -1.58
CA VAL A 55 -0.56 -3.67 -0.86
C VAL A 55 -0.26 -3.08 0.51
N VAL A 56 -0.59 -3.80 1.57
CA VAL A 56 -0.21 -3.42 2.93
C VAL A 56 1.15 -4.02 3.24
N ALA A 57 2.18 -3.19 3.14
CA ALA A 57 3.57 -3.55 3.45
C ALA A 57 3.99 -3.20 4.89
N THR A 58 3.28 -2.27 5.54
CA THR A 58 3.54 -1.82 6.91
C THR A 58 2.24 -1.75 7.71
N ASP A 59 2.28 -2.13 8.99
CA ASP A 59 1.15 -2.00 9.92
C ASP A 59 1.21 -0.62 10.59
N HIS A 60 0.63 0.38 9.93
CA HIS A 60 0.47 1.71 10.48
C HIS A 60 -0.95 1.88 11.02
N SER A 61 -1.09 1.96 12.35
CA SER A 61 -2.39 2.15 13.01
C SER A 61 -3.07 3.49 12.70
N ALA A 62 -2.36 4.40 12.03
CA ALA A 62 -2.89 5.69 11.58
C ALA A 62 -3.86 5.56 10.39
N PHE A 63 -3.85 4.43 9.67
CA PHE A 63 -4.75 4.23 8.54
C PHE A 63 -6.13 3.73 8.96
N ASP A 64 -7.15 4.24 8.28
CA ASP A 64 -8.52 3.75 8.42
C ASP A 64 -8.67 2.39 7.72
N THR A 65 -8.53 1.32 8.49
CA THR A 65 -8.65 -0.06 7.99
C THR A 65 -10.03 -0.36 7.40
N ALA A 66 -11.10 0.30 7.86
CA ALA A 66 -12.44 0.10 7.32
C ALA A 66 -12.58 0.75 5.94
N LEU A 67 -11.98 1.92 5.76
CA LEU A 67 -11.91 2.59 4.47
C LEU A 67 -11.11 1.75 3.46
N ILE A 68 -9.93 1.26 3.85
CA ILE A 68 -9.09 0.39 3.00
C ILE A 68 -9.86 -0.86 2.60
N ALA A 69 -10.48 -1.55 3.56
CA ALA A 69 -11.23 -2.78 3.29
C ALA A 69 -12.44 -2.53 2.36
N SER A 70 -13.13 -1.40 2.49
CA SER A 70 -14.35 -1.14 1.73
C SER A 70 -14.12 -0.53 0.34
N LYS A 71 -13.10 0.32 0.18
CA LYS A 71 -12.88 1.09 -1.06
C LYS A 71 -11.87 0.48 -2.01
N SER A 72 -10.94 -0.33 -1.50
CA SER A 72 -9.96 -1.01 -2.36
C SER A 72 -10.62 -2.11 -3.18
N ARG A 73 -10.23 -2.25 -4.45
CA ARG A 73 -10.76 -3.32 -5.33
C ARG A 73 -10.19 -4.69 -4.96
N LEU A 74 -8.87 -4.75 -4.77
CA LEU A 74 -8.14 -5.90 -4.26
C LEU A 74 -7.13 -5.43 -3.22
N VAL A 75 -6.88 -6.26 -2.21
CA VAL A 75 -5.88 -6.01 -1.17
C VAL A 75 -4.98 -7.23 -1.01
N VAL A 76 -3.66 -7.02 -1.01
CA VAL A 76 -2.69 -7.97 -0.49
C VAL A 76 -2.18 -7.46 0.84
N ASP A 77 -2.52 -8.16 1.92
CA ASP A 77 -2.16 -7.80 3.27
C ASP A 77 -1.01 -8.68 3.78
N ALA A 78 0.21 -8.16 3.69
CA ALA A 78 1.42 -8.84 4.14
C ALA A 78 1.73 -8.61 5.63
N ARG A 79 0.92 -7.77 6.31
CA ARG A 79 1.19 -7.34 7.70
C ARG A 79 0.03 -7.59 8.66
N ASN A 80 -1.05 -8.21 8.17
CA ASN A 80 -2.23 -8.55 8.95
C ASN A 80 -2.97 -7.32 9.51
N LEU A 81 -2.91 -6.18 8.81
CA LEU A 81 -3.63 -4.94 9.15
C LEU A 81 -5.16 -5.13 9.05
N LEU A 82 -5.61 -5.91 8.07
CA LEU A 82 -7.03 -6.17 7.80
C LEU A 82 -7.51 -7.50 8.41
N LYS A 83 -6.87 -7.97 9.49
CA LYS A 83 -7.19 -9.24 10.16
C LYS A 83 -8.68 -9.42 10.48
N ASN A 84 -9.35 -8.33 10.87
CA ASN A 84 -10.76 -8.32 11.28
C ASN A 84 -11.77 -8.25 10.12
N TYR A 85 -11.32 -8.18 8.86
CA TYR A 85 -12.18 -8.13 7.68
C TYR A 85 -12.15 -9.48 6.95
N PRO A 86 -13.24 -10.27 7.00
CA PRO A 86 -13.33 -11.56 6.32
C PRO A 86 -13.90 -11.37 4.90
N ASP A 87 -13.02 -11.09 3.94
CA ASP A 87 -13.37 -11.02 2.51
C ASP A 87 -12.27 -11.71 1.69
N PRO A 88 -12.24 -13.05 1.64
CA PRO A 88 -11.13 -13.79 1.03
C PRO A 88 -11.10 -13.66 -0.49
N GLU A 89 -12.17 -13.16 -1.14
CA GLU A 89 -12.19 -12.93 -2.58
C GLU A 89 -11.35 -11.70 -2.93
N ARG A 90 -11.49 -10.62 -2.15
CA ARG A 90 -10.79 -9.35 -2.41
C ARG A 90 -9.55 -9.12 -1.56
N ILE A 91 -9.50 -9.69 -0.35
CA ILE A 91 -8.40 -9.52 0.61
C ILE A 91 -7.60 -10.82 0.72
N LYS A 92 -6.38 -10.80 0.16
CA LYS A 92 -5.41 -11.89 0.28
C LYS A 92 -4.44 -11.59 1.42
N LYS A 93 -4.52 -12.36 2.49
CA LYS A 93 -3.60 -12.28 3.64
C LYS A 93 -2.44 -13.26 3.41
N LEU A 94 -1.21 -12.83 3.65
CA LEU A 94 0.00 -13.66 3.52
C LEU A 94 0.45 -14.25 4.86
#